data_AF-A0A957PXB7-F1
#
_entry.id   AF-A0A957PXB7-F1
#
_cell.length_a   1.000
_cell.length_b   1.000
_cell.length_c   1.000
_cell.angle_alpha   90.00
_cell.angle_beta   90.00
_cell.angle_gamma   90.00
#
_symmetry.space_group_name_H-M   'P 1'
#
loop_
_entity.id
_entity.type
_entity.pdbx_description
1 polymer ?
#
loop_
_entity_poly.entity_id
_entity_poly.type
_entity_poly.pdbx_seq_one_letter_code
_entity_poly.pdbx_strand_id
1 'polypeptide(L)'
;MRDAIRVKHYSYRTEQTYVEWIERYIRFHGLRHPAEMNVPEIEAFLTHLAIERNVSPSTQNQALSALLFLYRHVLNIELTARIDAVRAKKEKHLPTVLTDESVLQKAVRRAAQQTNITKHVTPHIFRHCFATHLLEAGYDIRTVQELLGHKDVKTTQIYTHVLNKGPMGVRSPLD
;
A
#
# COMPACT_ATOMS: atom_id res chain seq x y z
N MET A 1 1.02 5.60 23.02
CA MET A 1 0.91 5.31 21.56
C MET A 1 1.04 3.81 21.27
N ARG A 2 2.20 3.18 21.56
CA ARG A 2 2.43 1.74 21.30
C ARG A 2 1.42 0.85 22.02
N ASP A 3 1.11 1.16 23.28
CA ASP A 3 0.12 0.41 24.06
C ASP A 3 -1.29 0.50 23.46
N ALA A 4 -1.69 1.68 22.94
CA ALA A 4 -2.98 1.85 22.27
C ALA A 4 -3.08 1.02 20.97
N ILE A 5 -1.98 0.90 20.22
CA ILE A 5 -1.92 0.06 19.00
C ILE A 5 -2.02 -1.42 19.35
N ARG A 6 -1.32 -1.85 20.41
CA ARG A 6 -1.32 -3.24 20.88
C ARG A 6 -2.67 -3.67 21.46
N VAL A 7 -3.34 -2.79 22.21
CA VAL A 7 -4.72 -3.00 22.71
C VAL A 7 -5.71 -3.14 21.55
N LYS A 8 -5.48 -2.44 20.44
CA LYS A 8 -6.28 -2.56 19.21
C LYS A 8 -5.89 -3.76 18.33
N HIS A 9 -4.99 -4.63 18.80
CA HIS A 9 -4.53 -5.85 18.11
C HIS A 9 -3.94 -5.64 16.71
N TYR A 10 -3.39 -4.45 16.44
CA TYR A 10 -2.62 -4.26 15.20
C TYR A 10 -1.32 -5.05 15.24
N SER A 11 -0.81 -5.41 14.05
CA SER A 11 0.46 -6.12 13.94
C SER A 11 1.63 -5.26 14.43
N TYR A 12 2.68 -5.90 14.94
CA TYR A 12 3.93 -5.21 15.33
C TYR A 12 4.53 -4.39 14.17
N ARG A 13 4.39 -4.87 12.93
CA ARG A 13 4.85 -4.13 11.74
C ARG A 13 4.05 -2.84 11.53
N THR A 14 2.74 -2.90 11.75
CA THR A 14 1.86 -1.73 11.71
C THR A 14 2.21 -0.73 12.81
N GLU A 15 2.53 -1.21 14.02
CA GLU A 15 3.02 -0.38 15.12
C GLU A 15 4.25 0.43 14.71
N GLN A 16 5.28 -0.23 14.17
CA GLN A 16 6.51 0.42 13.72
C GLN A 16 6.24 1.47 12.64
N THR A 17 5.44 1.13 11.63
CA THR A 17 5.07 2.07 10.57
C THR A 17 4.33 3.28 11.11
N TYR A 18 3.42 3.10 12.07
CA TYR A 18 2.66 4.22 12.64
C TYR A 18 3.54 5.13 13.49
N VAL A 19 4.43 4.55 14.30
CA VAL A 19 5.42 5.31 15.09
C VAL A 19 6.27 6.17 14.15
N GLU A 20 6.79 5.57 13.09
CA GLU A 20 7.64 6.27 12.13
C GLU A 20 6.92 7.43 11.45
N TRP A 21 5.67 7.24 11.01
CA TRP A 21 4.89 8.32 10.41
C TRP A 21 4.60 9.46 11.37
N ILE A 22 4.30 9.15 12.61
CA ILE A 22 4.02 10.16 13.64
C ILE A 22 5.30 10.93 13.99
N GLU A 23 6.44 10.27 14.12
CA GLU A 23 7.72 10.95 14.32
C GLU A 23 8.06 11.89 13.16
N ARG A 24 7.87 11.45 11.92
CA ARG A 24 8.09 12.28 10.72
C ARG A 24 7.17 13.50 10.70
N TYR A 25 5.90 13.32 11.06
CA TYR A 25 4.93 14.40 11.16
C TYR A 25 5.33 15.44 12.22
N ILE A 26 5.71 14.99 13.42
CA ILE A 26 6.15 15.87 14.52
C ILE A 26 7.43 16.63 14.12
N ARG A 27 8.40 15.95 13.48
CA ARG A 27 9.63 16.58 13.00
C ARG A 27 9.36 17.61 11.90
N PHE A 28 8.45 17.33 10.98
CA PHE A 28 8.06 18.26 9.91
C PHE A 28 7.49 19.57 10.47
N HIS A 29 6.73 19.50 11.57
CA HIS A 29 6.17 20.67 12.26
C HIS A 29 7.07 21.24 13.38
N GLY A 30 8.38 20.98 13.32
CA GLY A 30 9.34 21.58 14.25
C GLY A 30 9.17 21.12 15.70
N LEU A 31 8.80 19.85 15.91
CA LEU A 31 8.54 19.25 17.22
C LEU A 31 7.35 19.84 17.98
N ARG A 32 6.45 20.56 17.29
CA ARG A 32 5.15 20.98 17.86
C ARG A 32 4.35 19.76 18.30
N HIS A 33 3.69 19.88 19.46
CA HIS A 33 2.91 18.79 20.00
C HIS A 33 1.63 18.57 19.17
N PRO A 34 1.28 17.33 18.77
CA PRO A 34 0.10 17.07 17.93
C PRO A 34 -1.25 17.56 18.49
N ALA A 35 -1.39 17.74 19.80
CA ALA A 35 -2.60 18.32 20.39
C ALA A 35 -2.77 19.82 20.07
N GLU A 36 -1.72 20.52 19.67
CA GLU A 36 -1.71 21.93 19.27
C GLU A 36 -1.87 22.12 17.76
N MET A 37 -2.10 21.02 17.04
CA MET A 37 -2.19 20.96 15.58
C MET A 37 -3.50 20.31 15.20
N ASN A 38 -4.05 20.71 14.05
CA ASN A 38 -5.33 20.19 13.58
C ASN A 38 -5.23 19.85 12.08
N VAL A 39 -6.37 19.80 11.41
CA VAL A 39 -6.47 19.47 9.98
C VAL A 39 -5.44 20.23 9.12
N PRO A 40 -5.22 21.55 9.23
CA PRO A 40 -4.27 22.27 8.37
C PRO A 40 -2.85 21.68 8.39
N GLU A 41 -2.34 21.32 9.57
CA GLU A 41 -1.02 20.71 9.70
C GLU A 41 -0.96 19.29 9.10
N ILE A 42 -2.05 18.53 9.22
CA ILE A 42 -2.16 17.21 8.58
C ILE A 42 -2.12 17.38 7.05
N GLU A 43 -2.89 18.32 6.51
CA GLU A 43 -2.96 18.58 5.06
C GLU A 43 -1.62 19.06 4.50
N ALA A 44 -0.94 19.98 5.22
CA ALA A 44 0.38 20.46 4.85
C ALA A 44 1.41 19.31 4.78
N PHE A 45 1.41 18.43 5.77
CA PHE A 45 2.31 17.27 5.80
C PHE A 45 2.00 16.28 4.67
N LEU A 46 0.73 15.94 4.43
CA LEU A 46 0.36 15.02 3.36
C LEU A 46 0.65 15.59 1.97
N THR A 47 0.55 16.91 1.80
CA THR A 47 0.93 17.62 0.58
C THR A 47 2.44 17.59 0.37
N HIS A 48 3.24 17.87 1.40
CA HIS A 48 4.69 17.73 1.37
C HIS A 48 5.11 16.30 0.94
N LEU A 49 4.46 15.28 1.48
CA LEU A 49 4.73 13.89 1.09
C LEU A 49 4.43 13.62 -0.39
N ALA A 50 3.32 14.13 -0.89
CA ALA A 50 2.88 13.90 -2.27
C ALA A 50 3.73 14.68 -3.30
N ILE A 51 4.04 15.95 -3.01
CA ILE A 51 4.67 16.86 -3.98
C ILE A 51 6.19 16.82 -3.84
N GLU A 52 6.73 17.03 -2.65
CA GLU A 52 8.17 17.17 -2.45
C GLU A 52 8.87 15.82 -2.29
N ARG A 53 8.25 14.88 -1.57
CA ARG A 53 8.79 13.53 -1.37
C ARG A 53 8.34 12.53 -2.45
N ASN A 54 7.41 12.94 -3.32
CA ASN A 54 6.85 12.14 -4.42
C ASN A 54 6.45 10.71 -3.99
N VAL A 55 5.84 10.57 -2.81
CA VAL A 55 5.47 9.24 -2.29
C VAL A 55 4.25 8.68 -3.03
N SER A 56 4.13 7.35 -3.09
CA SER A 56 2.97 6.72 -3.71
C SER A 56 1.67 7.03 -2.95
N PRO A 57 0.50 6.97 -3.61
CA PRO A 57 -0.79 7.13 -2.94
C PRO A 57 -1.01 6.14 -1.78
N SER A 58 -0.49 4.91 -1.89
CA SER A 58 -0.56 3.91 -0.80
C SER A 58 0.29 4.33 0.40
N THR A 59 1.46 4.91 0.15
CA THR A 59 2.35 5.44 1.20
C THR A 59 1.71 6.63 1.92
N GLN A 60 1.08 7.54 1.17
CA GLN A 60 0.33 8.68 1.75
C GLN A 60 -0.86 8.19 2.60
N ASN A 61 -1.59 7.17 2.15
CA ASN A 61 -2.69 6.57 2.92
C ASN A 61 -2.22 5.92 4.23
N GLN A 62 -1.03 5.31 4.25
CA GLN A 62 -0.43 4.79 5.48
C GLN A 62 -0.12 5.91 6.47
N ALA A 63 0.47 7.02 5.98
CA ALA A 63 0.73 8.20 6.80
C ALA A 63 -0.57 8.80 7.37
N LEU A 64 -1.58 9.02 6.52
CA LEU A 64 -2.90 9.52 6.95
C LEU A 64 -3.54 8.59 7.99
N SER A 65 -3.48 7.27 7.80
CA SER A 65 -4.05 6.31 8.75
C SER A 65 -3.36 6.36 10.11
N ALA A 66 -2.03 6.51 10.12
CA ALA A 66 -1.25 6.68 11.36
C ALA A 66 -1.64 7.97 12.11
N LEU A 67 -1.83 9.08 11.40
CA LEU A 67 -2.25 10.35 11.99
C LEU A 67 -3.68 10.27 12.52
N LEU A 68 -4.62 9.74 11.74
CA LEU A 68 -6.00 9.53 12.21
C LEU A 68 -6.06 8.65 13.46
N PHE A 69 -5.22 7.62 13.52
CA PHE A 69 -5.10 6.76 14.70
C PHE A 69 -4.59 7.55 15.91
N LEU A 70 -3.53 8.36 15.74
CA LEU A 70 -3.00 9.23 16.79
C LEU A 70 -4.09 10.14 17.37
N TYR A 71 -4.78 10.90 16.52
CA TYR A 71 -5.79 11.85 16.98
C TYR A 71 -6.97 11.17 17.66
N ARG A 72 -7.54 10.11 17.05
CA ARG A 72 -8.76 9.46 17.57
C ARG A 72 -8.53 8.55 18.76
N HIS A 73 -7.40 7.84 18.81
CA HIS A 73 -7.20 6.74 19.75
C HIS A 73 -6.12 6.99 20.78
N VAL A 74 -5.24 7.96 20.56
CA VAL A 74 -4.19 8.31 21.53
C VAL A 74 -4.51 9.63 22.19
N LEU A 75 -4.84 10.66 21.41
CA LEU A 75 -5.13 12.00 21.93
C LEU A 75 -6.60 12.19 22.29
N ASN A 76 -7.48 11.31 21.78
CA ASN A 76 -8.93 11.41 21.94
C ASN A 76 -9.49 12.78 21.47
N ILE A 77 -8.89 13.33 20.41
CA ILE A 77 -9.29 14.58 19.78
C ILE A 77 -10.11 14.23 18.54
N GLU A 78 -11.34 14.73 18.49
CA GLU A 78 -12.14 14.69 17.27
C GLU A 78 -11.70 15.79 16.32
N LEU A 79 -11.22 15.38 15.14
CA LEU A 79 -10.92 16.30 14.06
C LEU A 79 -12.23 16.85 13.51
N THR A 80 -12.47 18.14 13.77
CA THR A 80 -13.75 18.84 13.51
C THR A 80 -14.05 19.08 12.04
N ALA A 81 -13.05 18.93 11.15
CA ALA A 81 -13.23 19.07 9.71
C ALA A 81 -12.96 17.75 8.97
N ARG A 82 -13.67 17.56 7.84
CA ARG A 82 -13.32 16.52 6.86
C ARG A 82 -11.92 16.84 6.34
N ILE A 83 -10.97 15.93 6.56
CA ILE A 83 -9.67 15.99 5.88
C ILE A 83 -9.95 15.64 4.41
N ASP A 84 -10.22 16.66 3.61
CA ASP A 84 -10.45 16.56 2.18
C ASP A 84 -9.13 16.60 1.40
N ALA A 85 -7.99 16.90 2.07
CA ALA A 85 -6.67 16.78 1.49
C ALA A 85 -6.41 15.38 0.95
N VAL A 86 -6.59 15.28 -0.36
CA VAL A 86 -5.96 14.30 -1.23
C VAL A 86 -6.26 12.86 -0.82
N ARG A 87 -7.52 12.55 -0.53
CA ARG A 87 -7.96 11.17 -0.72
C ARG A 87 -8.03 10.94 -2.22
N ALA A 88 -7.04 10.25 -2.79
CA ALA A 88 -7.22 9.66 -4.12
C ALA A 88 -8.58 8.98 -4.14
N LYS A 89 -9.46 9.45 -5.05
CA LYS A 89 -10.91 9.21 -5.05
C LYS A 89 -11.20 7.75 -4.72
N LYS A 90 -11.79 7.49 -3.55
CA LYS A 90 -12.14 6.12 -3.14
C LYS A 90 -13.41 5.71 -3.88
N GLU A 91 -13.28 5.06 -5.02
CA GLU A 91 -14.41 4.47 -5.73
C GLU A 91 -15.01 3.30 -4.94
N LYS A 92 -16.34 3.25 -4.89
CA LYS A 92 -17.13 2.23 -4.17
C LYS A 92 -16.79 0.85 -4.74
N HIS A 93 -16.41 -0.09 -3.87
CA HIS A 93 -16.28 -1.50 -4.27
C HIS A 93 -17.60 -2.22 -4.05
N LEU A 94 -18.00 -2.99 -5.07
CA LEU A 94 -18.89 -4.13 -4.91
C LEU A 94 -18.13 -5.20 -4.09
N PRO A 95 -18.78 -5.85 -3.12
CA PRO A 95 -18.14 -6.84 -2.28
C PRO A 95 -17.77 -8.06 -3.12
N THR A 96 -16.47 -8.31 -3.28
CA THR A 96 -16.01 -9.61 -3.78
C THR A 96 -16.06 -10.57 -2.60
N VAL A 97 -17.20 -11.24 -2.47
CA VAL A 97 -17.25 -12.51 -1.74
C VAL A 97 -16.20 -13.41 -2.39
N LEU A 98 -15.25 -13.92 -1.61
CA LEU A 98 -14.74 -15.29 -1.65
C LEU A 98 -13.46 -15.40 -0.81
N THR A 99 -13.53 -16.30 0.17
CA THR A 99 -12.47 -16.79 1.06
C THR A 99 -11.79 -15.74 1.94
N ASP A 100 -12.02 -15.90 3.25
CA ASP A 100 -11.24 -15.27 4.31
C ASP A 100 -9.74 -15.38 3.96
N GLU A 101 -9.09 -14.24 3.71
CA GLU A 101 -7.69 -14.16 3.26
C GLU A 101 -6.74 -14.96 4.19
N SER A 102 -7.15 -15.11 5.45
CA SER A 102 -6.48 -15.92 6.46
C SER A 102 -6.47 -17.42 6.17
N VAL A 103 -7.51 -17.97 5.53
CA VAL A 103 -7.63 -19.41 5.21
C VAL A 103 -6.68 -19.77 4.07
N LEU A 104 -6.66 -18.97 3.00
CA LEU A 104 -5.75 -19.17 1.88
C LEU A 104 -4.29 -19.02 2.32
N GLN A 105 -3.99 -18.03 3.15
CA GLN A 105 -2.65 -17.81 3.68
C GLN A 105 -2.18 -18.99 4.56
N LYS A 106 -3.06 -19.55 5.40
CA LYS A 106 -2.78 -20.74 6.21
C LYS A 106 -2.55 -21.99 5.34
N ALA A 107 -3.38 -22.19 4.31
CA ALA A 107 -3.24 -23.32 3.39
C ALA A 107 -1.91 -23.27 2.64
N VAL A 108 -1.55 -22.10 2.07
CA VAL A 108 -0.27 -21.88 1.39
C VAL A 108 0.92 -22.13 2.33
N ARG A 109 0.84 -21.65 3.58
CA ARG A 109 1.91 -21.85 4.56
C ARG A 109 2.11 -23.33 4.90
N ARG A 110 1.02 -24.09 5.08
CA ARG A 110 1.09 -25.54 5.34
C ARG A 110 1.68 -26.31 4.16
N ALA A 111 1.27 -25.98 2.94
CA ALA A 111 1.83 -26.60 1.74
C ALA A 111 3.32 -26.30 1.59
N ALA A 112 3.74 -25.05 1.82
CA ALA A 112 5.15 -24.66 1.75
C ALA A 112 6.02 -25.41 2.78
N GLN A 113 5.51 -25.67 3.99
CA GLN A 113 6.21 -26.43 5.03
C GLN A 113 6.46 -27.90 4.65
N GLN A 114 5.66 -28.45 3.73
CA GLN A 114 5.82 -29.82 3.22
C GLN A 114 6.85 -29.90 2.08
N THR A 115 7.45 -28.78 1.70
CA THR A 115 8.44 -28.69 0.63
C THR A 115 9.81 -28.30 1.19
N ASN A 116 10.90 -28.66 0.52
CA ASN A 116 12.26 -28.20 0.85
C ASN A 116 12.54 -26.74 0.43
N ILE A 117 11.50 -25.89 0.35
CA ILE A 117 11.66 -24.48 -0.01
C ILE A 117 12.07 -23.70 1.25
N THR A 118 13.32 -23.24 1.26
CA THR A 118 13.89 -22.46 2.36
C THR A 118 13.40 -21.01 2.41
N LYS A 119 12.74 -20.54 1.34
CA LYS A 119 12.23 -19.16 1.21
C LYS A 119 10.81 -19.05 1.77
N HIS A 120 10.49 -17.93 2.40
CA HIS A 120 9.16 -17.67 2.96
C HIS A 120 8.09 -17.52 1.85
N VAL A 121 7.18 -18.49 1.73
CA VAL A 121 6.13 -18.52 0.69
C VAL A 121 4.84 -17.85 1.19
N THR A 122 4.29 -16.92 0.41
CA THR A 122 2.99 -16.26 0.67
C THR A 122 2.11 -16.28 -0.58
N PRO A 123 0.77 -16.10 -0.45
CA PRO A 123 -0.11 -15.92 -1.61
C PRO A 123 0.35 -14.81 -2.57
N HIS A 124 0.98 -13.75 -2.05
CA HIS A 124 1.54 -12.67 -2.87
C HIS A 124 2.65 -13.14 -3.81
N ILE A 125 3.43 -14.16 -3.45
CA ILE A 125 4.48 -14.72 -4.34
C ILE A 125 3.84 -15.43 -5.53
N PHE A 126 2.77 -16.21 -5.32
CA PHE A 126 2.04 -16.85 -6.42
C PHE A 126 1.43 -15.83 -7.37
N ARG A 127 0.85 -14.77 -6.82
CA ARG A 127 0.35 -13.63 -7.61
C ARG A 127 1.45 -12.97 -8.44
N HIS A 128 2.65 -12.86 -7.87
CA HIS A 128 3.81 -12.33 -8.56
C HIS A 128 4.26 -13.25 -9.70
N CYS A 129 4.44 -14.55 -9.42
CA CYS A 129 4.80 -15.54 -10.42
C CYS A 129 3.79 -15.61 -11.55
N PHE A 130 2.49 -15.58 -11.26
CA PHE A 130 1.44 -15.59 -12.28
C PHE A 130 1.54 -14.39 -13.22
N ALA A 131 1.71 -13.18 -12.68
CA ALA A 131 1.89 -11.97 -13.46
C ALA A 131 3.13 -12.04 -14.36
N THR A 132 4.26 -12.50 -13.80
CA THR A 132 5.52 -12.69 -14.52
C THR A 132 5.38 -13.67 -15.67
N HIS A 133 4.77 -14.84 -15.46
CA HIS A 133 4.60 -15.85 -16.52
C HIS A 133 3.70 -15.35 -17.66
N LEU A 134 2.63 -14.60 -17.35
CA LEU A 134 1.79 -14.03 -18.39
C LEU A 134 2.55 -13.01 -19.25
N LEU A 135 3.38 -12.16 -18.64
CA LEU A 135 4.20 -11.22 -19.40
C LEU A 135 5.29 -11.93 -20.22
N GLU A 136 5.94 -12.96 -19.68
CA GLU A 136 6.91 -13.79 -20.42
C GLU A 136 6.27 -14.51 -21.62
N ALA A 137 5.03 -14.96 -21.47
CA ALA A 137 4.22 -15.55 -22.53
C ALA A 137 3.71 -14.51 -23.56
N GLY A 138 4.02 -13.22 -23.38
CA GLY A 138 3.72 -12.16 -24.34
C GLY A 138 2.33 -11.55 -24.20
N TYR A 139 1.60 -11.82 -23.12
CA TYR A 139 0.36 -11.10 -22.82
C TYR A 139 0.68 -9.64 -22.50
N ASP A 140 -0.19 -8.74 -22.96
CA ASP A 140 -0.01 -7.32 -22.69
C ASP A 140 -0.31 -6.98 -21.21
N ILE A 141 0.26 -5.86 -20.77
CA ILE A 141 0.16 -5.43 -19.37
C ILE A 141 -1.27 -5.12 -18.91
N ARG A 142 -2.19 -4.75 -19.82
CA ARG A 142 -3.59 -4.48 -19.47
C ARG A 142 -4.32 -5.79 -19.19
N THR A 143 -4.11 -6.81 -20.02
CA THR A 143 -4.63 -8.16 -19.77
C THR A 143 -4.15 -8.69 -18.41
N VAL A 144 -2.86 -8.53 -18.08
CA VAL A 144 -2.32 -8.94 -16.76
C VAL A 144 -2.92 -8.10 -15.62
N GLN A 145 -3.13 -6.80 -15.83
CA GLN A 145 -3.76 -5.91 -14.85
C GLN A 145 -5.19 -6.37 -14.52
N GLU A 146 -5.98 -6.71 -15.53
CA GLU A 146 -7.37 -7.17 -15.39
C GLU A 146 -7.45 -8.51 -14.67
N LEU A 147 -6.64 -9.50 -15.08
CA LEU A 147 -6.61 -10.82 -14.46
C LEU A 147 -6.18 -10.79 -12.99
N LEU A 148 -5.33 -9.83 -12.62
CA LEU A 148 -4.97 -9.60 -11.23
C LEU A 148 -6.03 -8.78 -10.49
N GLY A 149 -6.87 -8.01 -11.18
CA GLY A 149 -7.77 -7.04 -10.53
C GLY A 149 -7.03 -5.84 -9.95
N HIS A 150 -5.91 -5.44 -10.57
CA HIS A 150 -5.18 -4.23 -10.20
C HIS A 150 -5.90 -2.98 -10.72
N LYS A 151 -6.17 -2.05 -9.81
CA LYS A 151 -6.88 -0.79 -10.14
C LYS A 151 -6.04 0.17 -10.96
N ASP A 152 -4.73 0.14 -10.74
CA ASP A 152 -3.77 1.00 -11.42
C ASP A 152 -2.74 0.11 -12.11
N VAL A 153 -2.49 0.39 -13.39
CA VAL A 153 -1.45 -0.26 -14.18
C VAL A 153 -0.08 -0.12 -13.50
N LYS A 154 0.17 0.95 -12.72
CA LYS A 154 1.39 1.10 -11.93
C LYS A 154 1.64 -0.06 -10.97
N THR A 155 0.58 -0.67 -10.45
CA THR A 155 0.67 -1.85 -9.57
C THR A 155 1.10 -3.11 -10.35
N THR A 156 0.81 -3.15 -11.65
CA THR A 156 1.22 -4.20 -12.59
C THR A 156 2.55 -3.88 -13.28
N GLN A 157 2.96 -2.61 -13.30
CA GLN A 157 4.25 -2.18 -13.88
C GLN A 157 5.46 -2.74 -13.11
N ILE A 158 5.29 -3.19 -11.88
CA ILE A 158 6.37 -3.90 -11.16
C ILE A 158 6.86 -5.15 -11.92
N TYR A 159 6.06 -5.69 -12.84
CA TYR A 159 6.37 -6.90 -13.62
C TYR A 159 6.98 -6.60 -14.99
N THR A 160 6.95 -5.35 -15.47
CA THR A 160 7.42 -5.03 -16.83
C THR A 160 8.94 -5.14 -16.98
N HIS A 161 9.69 -5.16 -15.88
CA HIS A 161 11.13 -5.41 -15.93
C HIS A 161 11.48 -6.79 -16.50
N VAL A 162 10.54 -7.75 -16.47
CA VAL A 162 10.73 -9.09 -17.03
C VAL A 162 10.59 -9.08 -18.56
N LEU A 163 9.91 -8.08 -19.12
CA LEU A 163 9.79 -7.85 -20.56
C LEU A 163 11.09 -7.29 -21.17
N ASN A 164 12.28 -7.72 -20.71
CA ASN A 164 13.62 -7.28 -21.17
C ASN A 164 13.90 -7.56 -22.68
N LYS A 165 12.86 -7.71 -23.50
CA LYS A 165 12.87 -7.46 -24.93
C LYS A 165 12.94 -5.94 -25.11
N GLY A 166 14.12 -5.42 -25.46
CA GLY A 166 14.31 -4.01 -25.81
C GLY A 166 13.41 -3.53 -26.96
N PRO A 167 13.62 -2.33 -27.52
CA PRO A 167 12.75 -1.69 -28.53
C PRO A 167 12.51 -2.49 -29.84
N MET A 168 13.09 -3.69 -29.98
CA MET A 168 12.92 -4.64 -31.09
C MET A 168 11.49 -5.20 -31.26
N GLY A 169 10.58 -4.94 -30.30
CA GLY A 169 9.16 -5.31 -30.42
C GLY A 169 8.30 -4.31 -31.21
N VAL A 170 8.82 -3.12 -31.50
CA VAL A 170 8.11 -2.09 -32.27
C VAL A 170 8.50 -2.25 -33.72
N ARG A 171 7.63 -2.87 -34.54
CA ARG A 171 7.78 -2.78 -36.00
C ARG A 171 7.51 -1.34 -36.42
N SER A 172 8.39 -0.79 -37.25
CA SER A 172 8.19 0.52 -37.86
C SER A 172 6.88 0.50 -38.64
N PRO A 173 6.04 1.55 -38.55
CA PRO A 173 4.89 1.70 -39.44
C PRO A 173 5.28 2.02 -40.90
N LEU A 174 6.59 2.05 -41.21
CA LEU A 174 7.15 2.31 -42.53
C LEU A 174 7.88 1.09 -43.13
N ASP A 175 7.81 -0.10 -42.51
CA ASP A 175 8.26 -1.38 -43.09
C ASP A 175 7.10 -2.13 -43.78
#